data_AF-A0A547E9W7-F1
#
_entry.id   AF-A0A547E9W7-F1
#
_cell.length_a   1.000
_cell.length_b   1.000
_cell.length_c   1.000
_cell.angle_alpha   90.00
_cell.angle_beta   90.00
_cell.angle_gamma   90.00
#
_symmetry.space_group_name_H-M   'P 1'
#
loop_
_entity.id
_entity.type
_entity.pdbx_description
1 polymer ?
#
loop_
_entity_poly.entity_id
_entity_poly.type
_entity_poly.pdbx_seq_one_letter_code
_entity_poly.pdbx_strand_id
1 'polypeptide(L)'
;MKRILYFTTDFSAKNIAFAKAHGVLMRNLNAYHPSDTLENADAVCGNVPQAYQHLPLFELPESNQKSGQDLKTLKTEEIKEKLTELGIAFEANAKKETLLTLLTQAVGRDGTNDAK
;
A
#
# COMPACT_ATOMS: atom_id res chain seq x y z
N MET A 1 -6.79 -24.59 -13.39
CA MET A 1 -6.32 -23.82 -12.22
C MET A 1 -6.22 -22.38 -12.64
N LYS A 2 -6.73 -21.43 -11.85
CA LYS A 2 -6.55 -20.00 -12.14
C LYS A 2 -5.12 -19.60 -11.82
N ARG A 3 -4.43 -18.95 -12.75
CA ARG A 3 -3.09 -18.42 -12.55
C ARG A 3 -3.17 -16.96 -12.12
N ILE A 4 -2.72 -16.69 -10.90
CA ILE A 4 -2.78 -15.34 -10.32
C ILE A 4 -1.35 -14.87 -10.09
N LEU A 5 -0.98 -13.73 -10.67
CA LEU A 5 0.35 -13.13 -10.45
C LEU A 5 0.28 -12.11 -9.31
N TYR A 6 1.08 -12.33 -8.29
CA TYR A 6 1.25 -11.42 -7.17
C TYR A 6 2.52 -10.61 -7.34
N PHE A 7 2.39 -9.36 -7.77
CA PHE A 7 3.52 -8.45 -7.93
C PHE A 7 3.84 -7.81 -6.59
N THR A 8 5.07 -7.99 -6.13
CA THR A 8 5.54 -7.42 -4.86
C THR A 8 7.04 -7.15 -4.90
N THR A 9 7.50 -6.26 -4.03
CA THR A 9 8.92 -6.07 -3.71
C THR A 9 9.30 -6.73 -2.37
N ASP A 10 8.32 -7.23 -1.61
CA ASP A 10 8.52 -7.87 -0.31
C ASP A 10 8.44 -9.40 -0.43
N PHE A 11 9.61 -10.03 -0.31
CA PHE A 11 9.80 -11.48 -0.29
C PHE A 11 10.04 -12.02 1.14
N SER A 12 9.53 -11.33 2.15
CA SER A 12 9.56 -11.82 3.52
C SER A 12 8.88 -13.19 3.65
N ALA A 13 9.28 -13.97 4.65
CA ALA A 13 8.69 -15.27 4.94
C ALA A 13 7.16 -15.21 5.11
N LYS A 14 6.63 -14.08 5.58
CA LYS A 14 5.19 -13.81 5.70
C LYS A 14 4.52 -13.76 4.32
N ASN A 15 5.08 -13.00 3.38
CA ASN A 15 4.53 -12.88 2.03
C ASN A 15 4.66 -14.18 1.23
N ILE A 16 5.74 -14.93 1.44
CA ILE A 16 5.92 -16.25 0.82
C ILE A 16 4.88 -17.25 1.36
N ALA A 17 4.68 -17.29 2.68
CA ALA A 17 3.66 -18.15 3.30
C ALA A 17 2.25 -17.79 2.81
N PHE A 18 1.96 -16.50 2.71
CA PHE A 18 0.73 -15.98 2.15
C PHE A 18 0.54 -16.42 0.68
N ALA A 19 1.55 -16.22 -0.18
CA ALA A 19 1.46 -16.58 -1.58
C ALA A 19 1.17 -18.08 -1.77
N LYS A 20 1.83 -18.91 -0.97
CA LYS A 20 1.63 -20.36 -0.94
C LYS A 20 0.24 -20.75 -0.44
N ALA A 21 -0.26 -20.10 0.62
CA ALA A 21 -1.59 -20.36 1.18
C ALA A 21 -2.72 -20.03 0.20
N HIS A 22 -2.55 -18.99 -0.61
CA HIS A 22 -3.53 -18.53 -1.59
C HIS A 22 -3.30 -19.06 -3.01
N GLY A 23 -2.25 -19.86 -3.23
CA GLY A 23 -1.95 -20.45 -4.53
C GLY A 23 -1.58 -19.42 -5.61
N VAL A 24 -1.03 -18.27 -5.23
CA VAL A 24 -0.62 -17.19 -6.15
C VAL A 24 0.88 -17.28 -6.46
N LEU A 25 1.28 -16.76 -7.62
CA LEU A 25 2.67 -16.75 -8.08
C LEU A 25 3.32 -15.40 -7.81
N MET A 26 4.32 -15.36 -6.94
CA MET A 26 5.04 -14.12 -6.65
C MET A 26 5.90 -13.69 -7.84
N ARG A 27 5.86 -12.40 -8.17
CA ARG A 27 6.71 -11.76 -9.17
C ARG A 27 7.38 -10.54 -8.58
N ASN A 28 8.69 -10.44 -8.79
CA ASN A 28 9.48 -9.31 -8.30
C ASN A 28 9.20 -8.11 -9.18
N LEU A 29 8.55 -7.10 -8.61
CA LEU A 29 8.25 -5.86 -9.32
C LEU A 29 9.52 -5.13 -9.77
N ASN A 30 10.60 -5.18 -8.98
CA ASN A 30 11.86 -4.52 -9.31
C ASN A 30 12.58 -5.18 -10.50
N ALA A 31 12.21 -6.40 -10.85
CA ALA A 31 12.75 -7.13 -12.00
C ALA A 31 11.86 -7.01 -13.25
N TYR A 32 10.72 -6.30 -13.16
CA TYR A 32 9.82 -6.12 -14.29
C TYR A 32 10.30 -4.95 -15.16
N HIS A 33 10.46 -5.20 -16.46
CA HIS A 33 10.70 -4.18 -17.46
C HIS A 33 9.51 -4.07 -18.43
N PRO A 34 9.14 -2.85 -18.89
CA PRO A 34 8.06 -2.68 -19.86
C PRO A 34 8.25 -3.42 -21.19
N SER A 35 9.51 -3.73 -21.55
CA SER A 35 9.87 -4.50 -22.73
C SER A 35 9.79 -6.02 -22.54
N ASP A 36 9.53 -6.49 -21.33
CA ASP A 36 9.44 -7.93 -21.05
C ASP A 36 8.20 -8.54 -21.69
N THR A 37 8.29 -9.84 -21.97
CA THR A 37 7.15 -10.59 -22.47
C THR A 37 6.12 -10.75 -21.36
N LEU A 38 4.86 -10.40 -21.62
CA LEU A 38 3.80 -10.58 -20.64
C LEU A 38 3.52 -12.06 -20.41
N GLU A 39 3.48 -12.46 -19.14
CA GLU A 39 3.14 -13.82 -18.75
C GLU A 39 1.61 -13.99 -18.73
N ASN A 40 1.12 -15.08 -19.31
CA ASN A 40 -0.31 -15.39 -19.29
C ASN A 40 -0.80 -15.61 -17.85
N ALA A 41 -1.81 -14.84 -17.45
CA ALA A 41 -2.45 -14.90 -16.14
C ALA A 41 -3.96 -14.65 -16.25
N ASP A 42 -4.73 -15.25 -15.35
CA ASP A 42 -6.18 -15.07 -15.26
C ASP A 42 -6.56 -13.85 -14.39
N ALA A 43 -5.69 -13.51 -13.42
CA ALA A 43 -5.85 -12.36 -12.54
C ALA A 43 -4.50 -11.91 -11.97
N VAL A 44 -4.48 -10.71 -11.39
CA VAL A 44 -3.27 -10.09 -10.82
C VAL A 44 -3.57 -9.44 -9.48
N CYS A 45 -2.57 -9.36 -8.60
CA CYS A 45 -2.70 -8.71 -7.30
C CYS A 45 -1.39 -8.07 -6.83
N GLY A 46 -1.47 -7.25 -5.79
CA GLY A 46 -0.33 -6.50 -5.26
C GLY A 46 -0.01 -5.23 -6.05
N ASN A 47 1.27 -4.94 -6.24
CA ASN A 47 1.76 -3.78 -6.98
C ASN A 47 1.77 -4.05 -8.49
N VAL A 48 0.59 -4.10 -9.11
CA VAL A 48 0.40 -4.51 -10.51
C VAL A 48 1.01 -3.51 -11.51
N PRO A 49 1.94 -3.92 -12.40
CA PRO A 49 2.47 -3.07 -13.45
C PRO A 49 1.42 -2.66 -14.48
N GLN A 50 1.62 -1.51 -15.13
CA GLN A 50 0.68 -0.94 -16.10
C GLN A 50 0.25 -1.94 -17.20
N ALA A 51 1.18 -2.75 -17.70
CA ALA A 51 0.88 -3.71 -18.76
C ALA A 51 -0.10 -4.81 -18.34
N TYR A 52 -0.24 -5.09 -17.04
CA TYR A 52 -1.16 -6.10 -16.50
C TYR A 52 -2.46 -5.51 -15.96
N GLN A 53 -2.64 -4.19 -15.96
CA GLN A 53 -3.84 -3.53 -15.41
C GLN A 53 -5.13 -3.83 -16.21
N HIS A 54 -5.01 -4.40 -17.41
CA HIS A 54 -6.15 -4.87 -18.20
C HIS A 54 -6.73 -6.21 -17.67
N LEU A 55 -6.02 -6.91 -16.79
CA LEU A 55 -6.46 -8.17 -16.20
C LEU A 55 -7.29 -7.95 -14.92
N PRO A 56 -8.17 -8.91 -14.58
CA PRO A 56 -8.93 -8.85 -13.33
C PRO A 56 -8.01 -8.74 -12.11
N LEU A 57 -8.35 -7.84 -11.19
CA LEU A 57 -7.70 -7.75 -9.89
C LEU A 57 -8.23 -8.85 -8.98
N PHE A 58 -7.32 -9.67 -8.46
CA PHE A 58 -7.64 -10.63 -7.41
C PHE A 58 -7.47 -9.96 -6.05
N GLU A 59 -8.59 -9.62 -5.43
CA GLU A 59 -8.59 -9.10 -4.07
C GLU A 59 -8.20 -10.22 -3.10
N LEU A 60 -6.99 -10.09 -2.58
CA LEU A 60 -6.48 -10.96 -1.55
C LEU A 60 -7.25 -10.65 -0.25
N PRO A 61 -7.85 -11.65 0.43
CA PRO A 61 -8.46 -11.42 1.74
C PRO A 61 -7.38 -10.85 2.67
N GLU A 62 -7.61 -9.63 3.12
CA GLU A 62 -6.62 -8.70 3.68
C GLU A 62 -5.58 -9.36 4.59
N SER A 63 -4.40 -9.66 4.04
CA SER A 63 -3.19 -9.84 4.83
C SER A 63 -2.39 -8.55 4.82
N ASN A 64 -3.02 -7.47 5.30
CA ASN A 64 -2.40 -6.30 5.92
C ASN A 64 -1.19 -5.66 5.20
N GLN A 65 -1.15 -5.66 3.87
CA GLN A 65 -0.26 -4.78 3.10
C GLN A 65 -1.04 -3.52 2.72
N LYS A 66 -1.14 -2.58 3.67
CA LYS A 66 -1.68 -1.24 3.43
C LYS A 66 -0.71 -0.43 2.56
N SER A 67 -0.77 -0.61 1.24
CA SER A 67 -0.45 0.46 0.30
C SER A 67 -1.63 1.42 0.30
N GLY A 68 -1.54 2.44 1.16
CA GLY A 68 -2.66 3.30 1.56
C GLY A 68 -2.94 3.09 3.03
N GLN A 69 -2.13 3.72 3.89
CA GLN A 69 -2.46 3.79 5.30
C GLN A 69 -3.74 4.62 5.39
N ASP A 70 -4.90 3.97 5.49
CA ASP A 70 -6.14 4.63 5.89
C ASP A 70 -5.87 5.30 7.23
N LEU A 71 -5.53 6.60 7.20
CA LEU A 71 -5.14 7.36 8.38
C LEU A 71 -6.22 7.23 9.47
N LYS A 72 -7.48 7.07 9.05
CA LYS A 72 -8.66 6.83 9.90
C LYS A 72 -8.56 5.60 10.79
N THR A 73 -7.78 4.59 10.40
CA THR A 73 -7.61 3.34 11.14
C THR A 73 -6.45 3.38 12.14
N LEU A 74 -5.59 4.39 12.08
CA LEU A 74 -4.44 4.53 12.98
C LEU A 74 -4.90 4.75 14.43
N LYS A 75 -4.13 4.21 15.37
CA LYS A 75 -4.32 4.51 16.79
C LYS A 75 -3.85 5.92 17.10
N THR A 76 -4.38 6.50 18.19
CA THR A 76 -4.01 7.85 18.63
C THR A 76 -2.50 7.99 18.86
N GLU A 77 -1.85 6.95 19.38
CA GLU A 77 -0.40 6.89 19.59
C GLU A 77 0.37 6.97 18.26
N GLU A 78 0.01 6.14 17.28
CA GLU A 78 0.64 6.15 15.95
C GLU A 78 0.45 7.49 15.22
N ILE A 79 -0.70 8.15 15.41
CA ILE A 79 -0.94 9.48 14.84
C ILE A 79 0.00 10.52 15.48
N LYS A 80 0.22 10.45 16.80
CA LYS A 80 1.15 11.34 17.52
C LYS A 80 2.60 11.12 17.10
N GLU A 81 3.01 9.86 16.94
CA GLU A 81 4.35 9.50 16.45
C GLU A 81 4.60 10.10 15.07
N LYS A 82 3.65 9.93 14.14
CA LYS A 82 3.74 10.50 12.79
C LYS A 82 3.75 12.04 12.78
N LEU A 83 2.93 12.68 13.61
CA LEU A 83 2.96 14.14 13.74
C LEU A 83 4.30 14.62 14.28
N THR A 84 4.89 13.89 15.25
CA THR A 84 6.23 14.19 15.79
C THR A 84 7.31 14.01 14.73
N GLU A 85 7.24 12.93 13.95
CA GLU A 85 8.16 12.64 12.84
C GLU A 85 8.11 13.73 11.76
N LEU A 86 6.92 14.28 11.49
CA LEU A 86 6.70 15.40 10.58
C LEU A 86 7.03 16.78 11.20
N GLY A 87 7.44 16.82 12.48
CA GLY A 87 7.75 18.08 13.18
C GLY A 87 6.52 18.95 13.46
N ILE A 88 5.33 18.37 13.50
CA ILE A 88 4.06 19.08 13.72
C ILE A 88 3.73 19.08 15.20
N ALA A 89 3.64 20.28 15.77
CA ALA A 89 3.17 20.47 17.13
C ALA A 89 1.68 20.12 17.24
N PHE A 90 1.34 19.31 18.24
CA PHE A 90 -0.04 18.96 18.58
C PHE A 90 -0.24 19.02 20.10
N GLU A 91 -1.48 19.23 20.54
CA GLU A 91 -1.76 19.21 21.98
C GLU A 91 -1.79 17.77 22.51
N ALA A 92 -1.14 17.52 23.65
CA ALA A 92 -1.09 16.20 24.27
C ALA A 92 -2.49 15.63 24.60
N ASN A 93 -3.44 16.53 24.88
CA ASN A 93 -4.85 16.24 25.18
C ASN A 93 -5.78 16.37 23.96
N ALA A 94 -5.23 16.57 22.76
CA ALA A 94 -6.03 16.67 21.54
C ALA A 94 -6.81 15.37 21.29
N LYS A 95 -8.04 15.52 20.79
CA LYS A 95 -8.88 14.39 20.39
C LYS A 95 -8.27 13.68 19.20
N LYS A 96 -8.53 12.38 19.08
CA LYS A 96 -8.08 11.55 17.95
C LYS A 96 -8.46 12.17 16.60
N GLU A 97 -9.67 12.69 16.47
CA GLU A 97 -10.15 13.35 15.24
C GLU A 97 -9.31 14.58 14.87
N THR A 98 -8.91 15.39 15.86
CA THR A 98 -8.06 16.56 15.66
C THR A 98 -6.66 16.15 15.21
N LEU A 99 -6.06 15.16 15.89
CA LEU A 99 -4.75 14.63 15.53
C LEU A 99 -4.75 14.02 14.12
N LEU A 100 -5.79 13.27 13.80
CA LEU A 100 -5.97 12.66 12.48
C LEU A 100 -6.11 13.73 11.39
N THR A 101 -6.86 14.79 11.67
CA THR A 101 -7.04 15.93 10.76
C THR A 101 -5.73 16.67 10.52
N LEU A 102 -4.92 16.87 11.56
CA LEU A 102 -3.58 17.45 11.43
C LEU A 102 -2.67 16.57 10.59
N LEU A 103 -2.66 15.25 10.84
CA LEU A 103 -1.83 14.30 10.10
C LEU A 103 -2.27 14.24 8.63
N THR A 104 -3.57 14.19 8.37
CA THR A 104 -4.13 14.18 7.00
C THR A 104 -3.80 15.47 6.26
N GLN A 105 -3.89 16.63 6.92
CA GLN A 105 -3.47 17.90 6.32
C GLN A 105 -1.98 17.92 6.03
N ALA A 106 -1.15 17.39 6.92
CA ALA A 106 0.30 17.34 6.75
C ALA A 106 0.72 16.50 5.54
N VAL A 107 0.20 15.26 5.46
CA VAL A 107 0.52 14.38 4.33
C VAL A 107 -0.19 14.80 3.03
N GLY A 108 -1.33 15.49 3.13
CA GLY A 108 -2.05 16.02 1.96
C GLY A 108 -1.46 17.31 1.40
N ARG A 109 -0.69 18.07 2.20
CA ARG A 109 -0.09 19.36 1.76
C ARG A 109 1.04 19.20 0.75
N ASP A 110 1.63 18.02 0.62
CA ASP A 110 2.63 17.71 -0.42
C ASP A 110 2.02 17.67 -1.84
N GLY A 111 0.68 17.79 -1.96
CA GLY A 111 -0.04 17.74 -3.23
C GLY A 111 -0.89 18.96 -3.58
N THR A 112 -0.73 20.13 -2.92
CA THR A 112 -1.50 21.33 -3.30
C THR A 112 -0.67 22.60 -3.37
N ASN A 113 -0.18 22.86 -4.59
CA ASN A 113 -0.05 24.18 -5.25
C ASN A 113 0.49 25.35 -4.42
N ASP A 114 1.75 25.66 -4.70
CA ASP A 114 2.20 27.03 -4.92
C ASP A 114 1.30 27.67 -6.00
N ALA A 115 0.38 28.55 -5.59
CA ALA A 115 -0.26 29.52 -6.46
C ALA A 115 -1.01 30.56 -5.62
N LYS A 116 -0.27 31.53 -5.08
CA LYS A 116 -0.68 32.94 -5.21
C LYS A 116 0.45 33.93 -4.99
#